data_AF-A0A6N6VWD3-F1
#
_entry.id   AF-A0A6N6VWD3-F1
#
_cell.length_a   1.000
_cell.length_b   1.000
_cell.length_c   1.000
_cell.angle_alpha   90.00
_cell.angle_beta   90.00
_cell.angle_gamma   90.00
#
_symmetry.space_group_name_H-M   'P 1'
#
loop_
_entity.id
_entity.type
_entity.pdbx_description
1 polymer ?
#
loop_
_entity_poly.entity_id
_entity_poly.type
_entity_poly.pdbx_seq_one_letter_code
_entity_poly.pdbx_strand_id
1 'polypeptide(L)'
;MKKTILSFLLVLSFPSVYACSDHESASNNIKHEKTEKCEDLNCVRKHIDEINKEIISLLAKRMEYVNLAGEIKLKNNIATAYDKKRSDHVVDTAEEFGKSKGLPEGFTKSVFQVIVDKSAENEQKNMDQVKVKK
;
A
#
# COMPACT_ATOMS: atom_id res chain seq x y z
N MET A 1 -60.93 26.65 7.71
CA MET A 1 -59.76 26.64 6.80
C MET A 1 -58.76 27.64 7.40
N LYS A 2 -57.64 27.28 8.03
CA LYS A 2 -56.49 26.53 7.53
C LYS A 2 -55.88 25.67 8.66
N LYS A 3 -55.53 24.42 8.34
CA LYS A 3 -54.68 23.53 9.14
C LYS A 3 -53.25 23.70 8.63
N THR A 4 -52.25 23.80 9.52
CA THR A 4 -50.85 23.36 9.31
C THR A 4 -50.10 23.62 10.63
N ILE A 5 -50.02 22.64 11.52
CA ILE A 5 -49.00 21.58 11.62
C ILE A 5 -47.67 22.14 12.12
N LEU A 6 -47.49 21.91 13.43
CA LEU A 6 -46.27 21.97 14.22
C LEU A 6 -45.24 21.03 13.58
N SER A 7 -44.17 21.57 13.00
CA SER A 7 -43.09 20.77 12.42
C SER A 7 -42.15 20.32 13.55
N PHE A 8 -42.34 19.07 13.95
CA PHE A 8 -41.56 18.36 14.95
C PHE A 8 -40.36 17.70 14.24
N LEU A 9 -39.16 17.96 14.77
CA LEU A 9 -37.95 17.12 14.76
C LEU A 9 -37.74 16.16 13.58
N LEU A 10 -36.64 16.39 12.84
CA LEU A 10 -35.75 15.26 12.54
C LEU A 10 -34.29 15.75 12.54
N VAL A 11 -33.65 15.54 13.69
CA VAL A 11 -32.20 15.60 13.83
C VAL A 11 -31.68 14.39 13.07
N LEU A 12 -31.17 14.58 11.86
CA LEU A 12 -30.39 13.54 11.19
C LEU A 12 -29.02 13.49 11.87
N SER A 13 -28.95 12.69 12.93
CA SER A 13 -27.71 12.09 13.37
C SER A 13 -27.14 11.29 12.21
N PHE A 14 -26.09 11.82 11.58
CA PHE A 14 -25.16 11.03 10.78
C PHE A 14 -24.06 10.53 11.70
N PRO A 15 -24.15 9.33 12.31
CA PRO A 15 -22.94 8.62 12.67
C PRO A 15 -22.39 8.05 11.37
N SER A 16 -21.57 8.81 10.64
CA SER A 16 -20.66 8.21 9.65
C SER A 16 -19.55 7.49 10.41
N VAL A 17 -19.93 6.42 11.11
CA VAL A 17 -19.01 5.46 11.71
C VAL A 17 -18.57 4.53 10.59
N TYR A 18 -17.65 5.05 9.78
CA TYR A 18 -16.54 4.28 9.24
C TYR A 18 -15.30 5.13 9.44
N ALA A 19 -15.03 5.47 10.71
CA ALA A 19 -13.68 5.74 11.13
C ALA A 19 -12.92 4.41 11.01
N CYS A 20 -12.03 4.29 10.03
CA CYS A 20 -10.89 3.40 10.22
C CYS A 20 -10.14 4.00 11.39
N SER A 21 -10.18 3.32 12.55
CA SER A 21 -9.32 3.66 13.67
C SER A 21 -7.90 3.79 13.14
N ASP A 22 -7.30 4.96 13.36
CA ASP A 22 -5.88 5.19 13.17
C ASP A 22 -5.14 4.14 14.01
N HIS A 23 -4.77 3.04 13.36
CA HIS A 23 -3.76 2.16 13.89
C HIS A 23 -2.45 2.88 13.61
N GLU A 24 -2.12 3.82 14.51
CA GLU A 24 -0.77 4.30 14.71
C GLU A 24 0.08 3.09 15.05
N SER A 25 0.58 2.46 14.00
CA SER A 25 1.44 1.30 14.03
C SER A 25 2.79 1.79 13.57
N ALA A 26 3.59 2.13 14.59
CA ALA A 26 5.03 2.22 14.57
C ALA A 26 5.61 2.54 13.20
N SER A 27 5.83 3.84 12.97
CA SER A 27 6.86 4.31 12.05
C SER A 27 8.13 3.50 12.33
N ASN A 28 8.39 2.50 11.49
CA ASN A 28 9.69 1.84 11.46
C ASN A 28 10.65 2.93 11.02
N ASN A 29 11.31 3.53 12.01
CA ASN A 29 12.47 4.39 11.87
C ASN A 29 13.53 3.59 11.10
N ILE A 30 13.48 3.61 9.77
CA ILE A 30 14.69 3.46 8.98
C ILE A 30 15.48 4.72 9.30
N LYS A 31 16.23 4.67 10.40
CA LYS A 31 17.27 5.65 10.68
C LYS A 31 18.07 5.71 9.39
N HIS A 32 18.18 6.90 8.79
CA HIS A 32 19.16 7.11 7.73
C HIS A 32 20.53 6.97 8.38
N GLU A 33 20.97 5.73 8.51
CA GLU A 33 22.28 5.40 8.99
C GLU A 33 23.25 5.93 7.94
N LYS A 34 24.20 6.74 8.41
CA LYS A 34 25.25 7.29 7.58
C LYS A 34 25.93 6.11 6.89
N THR A 35 26.02 6.12 5.56
CA THR A 35 26.66 5.06 4.79
C THR A 35 28.02 4.73 5.40
N GLU A 36 28.23 3.46 5.73
CA GLU A 36 29.51 3.00 6.26
C GLU A 36 30.61 3.26 5.22
N LYS A 37 31.79 3.69 5.69
CA LYS A 37 32.90 4.02 4.81
C LYS A 37 33.59 2.72 4.38
N CYS A 38 33.57 2.44 3.08
CA CYS A 38 34.32 1.35 2.49
C CYS A 38 35.61 1.82 1.84
N GLU A 39 36.66 1.01 1.95
CA GLU A 39 37.97 1.26 1.31
C GLU A 39 38.19 0.41 0.05
N ASP A 40 37.35 -0.61 -0.18
CA ASP A 40 37.38 -1.47 -1.36
C ASP A 40 35.98 -1.85 -1.88
N LEU A 41 35.95 -2.46 -3.07
CA LEU A 41 34.71 -2.88 -3.74
C LEU A 41 34.00 -4.05 -3.04
N ASN A 42 34.73 -4.90 -2.31
CA ASN A 42 34.16 -6.07 -1.65
C ASN A 42 33.32 -5.62 -0.45
N CYS A 43 33.80 -4.66 0.32
CA CYS A 43 33.05 -3.99 1.37
C CYS A 43 31.76 -3.38 0.82
N VAL A 44 31.83 -2.59 -0.27
CA VAL A 44 30.66 -1.95 -0.87
C VAL A 44 29.61 -2.97 -1.30
N ARG A 45 30.05 -4.05 -1.98
CA ARG A 45 29.15 -5.11 -2.45
C ARG A 45 28.45 -5.82 -1.30
N LYS A 46 29.15 -6.07 -0.19
CA LYS A 46 28.55 -6.69 1.00
C LYS A 46 27.39 -5.85 1.54
N HIS A 47 27.56 -4.54 1.67
CA HIS A 47 26.47 -3.65 2.10
C HIS A 47 25.31 -3.60 1.10
N ILE A 48 25.61 -3.60 -0.21
CA ILE A 48 24.56 -3.69 -1.25
C ILE A 48 23.78 -5.00 -1.11
N ASP A 49 24.46 -6.13 -0.91
CA ASP A 49 23.83 -7.43 -0.75
C ASP A 49 22.95 -7.51 0.51
N GLU A 50 23.37 -6.85 1.59
CA GLU A 50 22.57 -6.70 2.81
C GLU A 50 21.30 -5.88 2.56
N ILE A 51 21.42 -4.71 1.93
CA ILE A 51 20.27 -3.87 1.54
C ILE A 51 19.33 -4.64 0.60
N ASN A 52 19.85 -5.42 -0.35
CA ASN A 52 19.04 -6.23 -1.26
C ASN A 52 18.19 -7.26 -0.50
N LYS A 53 18.73 -7.89 0.55
CA LYS A 53 17.96 -8.81 1.41
C LYS A 53 16.86 -8.09 2.17
N GLU A 54 17.13 -6.86 2.65
CA GLU A 54 16.12 -6.04 3.31
C GLU A 54 14.99 -5.64 2.36
N ILE A 55 15.32 -5.24 1.13
CA ILE A 55 14.33 -4.94 0.08
C ILE A 55 13.43 -6.15 -0.17
N ILE A 56 14.01 -7.34 -0.36
CA ILE A 56 13.25 -8.57 -0.59
C ILE A 56 12.34 -8.88 0.61
N SER A 57 12.84 -8.71 1.83
CA SER A 57 12.06 -8.94 3.05
C SER A 57 10.87 -7.98 3.17
N LEU A 58 11.07 -6.70 2.84
CA LEU A 58 10.01 -5.70 2.81
C LEU A 58 8.97 -5.98 1.71
N LEU A 59 9.41 -6.45 0.53
CA LEU A 59 8.50 -6.85 -0.54
C LEU A 59 7.66 -8.07 -0.15
N ALA A 60 8.24 -9.06 0.53
CA ALA A 60 7.51 -10.21 1.05
C ALA A 60 6.42 -9.76 2.04
N LYS A 61 6.79 -8.94 3.03
CA LYS A 61 5.83 -8.35 3.98
C LYS A 61 4.73 -7.55 3.29
N ARG A 62 5.09 -6.74 2.28
CA ARG A 62 4.10 -5.99 1.47
C ARG A 62 3.12 -6.93 0.77
N MET A 63 3.58 -8.07 0.27
CA MET A 63 2.73 -9.05 -0.42
C MET A 63 1.71 -9.72 0.53
N GLU A 64 2.05 -9.90 1.81
CA GLU A 64 1.09 -10.40 2.81
C GLU A 64 -0.11 -9.45 2.96
N TYR A 65 0.14 -8.13 3.02
CA TYR A 65 -0.94 -7.14 3.05
C TYR A 65 -1.77 -7.10 1.76
N VAL A 66 -1.13 -7.33 0.61
CA VAL A 66 -1.83 -7.45 -0.68
C VAL A 66 -2.78 -8.66 -0.67
N ASN A 67 -2.34 -9.80 -0.15
CA ASN A 67 -3.19 -10.98 -0.01
C ASN A 67 -4.39 -10.71 0.92
N LEU A 68 -4.16 -10.04 2.05
CA LEU A 68 -5.22 -9.61 2.96
C LEU A 68 -6.22 -8.67 2.27
N ALA A 69 -5.73 -7.73 1.44
CA ALA A 69 -6.59 -6.87 0.64
C ALA A 69 -7.48 -7.67 -0.32
N GLY A 70 -6.93 -8.70 -0.97
CA GLY A 70 -7.68 -9.62 -1.82
C GLY A 70 -8.78 -10.36 -1.07
N GLU A 71 -8.51 -10.85 0.15
CA GLU A 71 -9.53 -11.47 1.01
C GLU A 71 -10.65 -10.50 1.37
N ILE A 72 -10.31 -9.25 1.71
CA ILE A 72 -11.28 -8.20 2.04
C ILE A 72 -12.12 -7.86 0.81
N LYS A 73 -11.51 -7.75 -0.38
CA LYS A 73 -12.23 -7.52 -1.64
C LYS A 73 -13.25 -8.63 -1.90
N LEU A 74 -12.85 -9.90 -1.76
CA LEU A 74 -13.77 -11.04 -1.94
C LEU A 74 -14.93 -11.02 -0.93
N LYS A 75 -14.67 -10.71 0.34
CA LYS A 75 -15.71 -10.55 1.37
C LYS A 75 -16.73 -9.45 1.02
N ASN A 76 -16.30 -8.44 0.27
CA ASN A 76 -17.11 -7.33 -0.19
C ASN A 76 -17.61 -7.50 -1.65
N ASN A 77 -17.59 -8.73 -2.19
CA ASN A 77 -18.04 -9.05 -3.55
C ASN A 77 -17.28 -8.31 -4.68
N ILE A 78 -16.03 -7.89 -4.43
CA ILE A 78 -15.13 -7.32 -5.44
C ILE A 78 -14.32 -8.47 -6.04
N ALA A 79 -14.54 -8.76 -7.31
CA ALA A 79 -13.95 -9.92 -7.99
C ALA A 79 -12.58 -9.67 -8.64
N THR A 80 -12.19 -8.38 -8.76
CA THR A 80 -10.95 -7.94 -9.41
C THR A 80 -9.96 -7.37 -8.39
N ALA A 81 -8.70 -7.76 -8.51
CA ALA A 81 -7.59 -7.17 -7.76
C ALA A 81 -7.23 -5.77 -8.29
N TYR A 82 -7.30 -5.58 -9.62
CA TYR A 82 -6.82 -4.35 -10.25
C TYR A 82 -7.67 -3.14 -9.85
N ASP A 83 -6.99 -2.11 -9.33
CA ASP A 83 -7.53 -0.79 -9.04
C ASP A 83 -6.54 0.25 -9.61
N LYS A 84 -6.90 0.83 -10.76
CA LYS A 84 -6.04 1.80 -11.45
C LYS A 84 -5.75 3.03 -10.59
N LYS A 85 -6.78 3.62 -9.97
CA LYS A 85 -6.64 4.85 -9.20
C LYS A 85 -5.71 4.63 -8.00
N ARG A 86 -5.87 3.50 -7.31
CA ARG A 86 -4.98 3.16 -6.20
C ARG A 86 -3.55 2.90 -6.67
N SER A 87 -3.39 2.22 -7.80
CA SER A 87 -2.09 1.87 -8.41
C SER A 87 -1.31 3.13 -8.80
N ASP A 88 -1.94 4.04 -9.55
CA ASP A 88 -1.35 5.32 -9.94
C ASP A 88 -0.90 6.11 -8.69
N HIS A 89 -1.75 6.17 -7.65
CA HIS A 89 -1.42 6.82 -6.39
C HIS A 89 -0.22 6.19 -5.67
N VAL A 90 -0.07 4.85 -5.66
CA VAL A 90 1.16 4.22 -5.10
C VAL A 90 2.39 4.72 -5.84
N VAL A 91 2.34 4.68 -7.17
CA VAL A 91 3.49 4.96 -8.04
C VAL A 91 3.91 6.43 -7.93
N ASP A 92 2.95 7.35 -7.97
CA ASP A 92 3.24 8.78 -7.93
C ASP A 92 3.77 9.22 -6.55
N THR A 93 3.16 8.76 -5.44
CA THR A 93 3.69 9.06 -4.09
C THR A 93 5.07 8.43 -3.87
N ALA A 94 5.33 7.25 -4.41
CA ALA A 94 6.66 6.64 -4.33
C ALA A 94 7.70 7.45 -5.10
N GLU A 95 7.35 7.95 -6.29
CA GLU A 95 8.22 8.82 -7.07
C GLU A 95 8.55 10.13 -6.35
N GLU A 96 7.55 10.80 -5.78
CA GLU A 96 7.77 12.01 -4.96
C GLU A 96 8.71 11.72 -3.78
N PHE A 97 8.50 10.61 -3.08
CA PHE A 97 9.36 10.20 -1.98
C PHE A 97 10.78 9.90 -2.46
N GLY A 98 10.93 9.17 -3.58
CA GLY A 98 12.23 8.87 -4.19
C GLY A 98 13.02 10.13 -4.54
N LYS A 99 12.37 11.13 -5.16
CA LYS A 99 12.97 12.43 -5.45
C LYS A 99 13.43 13.13 -4.16
N SER A 100 12.63 13.10 -3.09
CA SER A 100 13.00 13.67 -1.79
C SER A 100 14.23 12.99 -1.14
N LYS A 101 14.55 11.76 -1.56
CA LYS A 101 15.72 10.99 -1.13
C LYS A 101 16.91 11.11 -2.08
N GLY A 102 16.80 11.92 -3.13
CA GLY A 102 17.87 12.13 -4.10
C GLY A 102 17.99 11.02 -5.15
N LEU A 103 16.96 10.17 -5.31
CA LEU A 103 16.92 9.23 -6.43
C LEU A 103 16.66 9.97 -7.75
N PRO A 104 17.23 9.49 -8.87
CA PRO A 104 16.96 10.07 -10.19
C PRO A 104 15.46 10.05 -10.52
N GLU A 105 15.00 11.10 -11.20
CA GLU A 105 13.63 11.15 -11.69
C GLU A 105 13.30 9.94 -12.58
N GLY A 106 12.14 9.33 -12.34
CA GLY A 106 11.64 8.18 -13.06
C GLY A 106 12.19 6.84 -12.57
N PHE A 107 13.26 6.82 -11.78
CA PHE A 107 13.82 5.57 -11.22
C PHE A 107 12.80 4.89 -10.31
N THR A 108 12.27 5.63 -9.33
CA THR A 108 11.37 5.05 -8.32
C THR A 108 10.03 4.70 -8.94
N LYS A 109 9.51 5.54 -9.82
CA LYS A 109 8.32 5.27 -10.65
C LYS A 109 8.43 3.94 -11.38
N SER A 110 9.54 3.69 -12.08
CA SER A 110 9.73 2.45 -12.85
C SER A 110 9.76 1.21 -11.96
N VAL A 111 10.45 1.28 -10.80
CA VAL A 111 10.49 0.19 -9.82
C VAL A 111 9.10 -0.08 -9.22
N PHE A 112 8.40 0.97 -8.79
CA PHE A 112 7.09 0.81 -8.14
C PHE A 112 5.99 0.38 -9.11
N GLN A 113 6.08 0.74 -10.38
CA GLN A 113 5.18 0.22 -11.42
C GLN A 113 5.23 -1.31 -11.46
N VAL A 114 6.44 -1.89 -11.54
CA VAL A 114 6.64 -3.35 -11.55
C VAL A 114 6.13 -3.98 -10.25
N ILE A 115 6.44 -3.38 -9.09
CA ILE A 115 5.98 -3.89 -7.80
C ILE A 115 4.45 -3.95 -7.75
N VAL A 116 3.76 -2.88 -8.15
CA VAL A 116 2.30 -2.79 -8.12
C VAL A 116 1.69 -3.80 -9.08
N ASP A 117 2.17 -3.87 -10.32
CA ASP A 117 1.64 -4.76 -11.34
C ASP A 117 1.78 -6.24 -10.91
N LYS A 118 2.97 -6.64 -10.44
CA LYS A 118 3.19 -8.02 -9.96
C LYS A 118 2.43 -8.35 -8.69
N SER A 119 2.14 -7.35 -7.86
CA SER A 119 1.27 -7.56 -6.70
C SER A 119 -0.18 -7.79 -7.09
N ALA A 120 -0.71 -7.00 -8.03
CA ALA A 120 -2.08 -7.16 -8.51
C ALA A 120 -2.28 -8.51 -9.24
N GLU A 121 -1.30 -8.94 -10.03
CA GLU A 121 -1.30 -10.27 -10.66
C GLU A 121 -1.37 -11.39 -9.60
N ASN A 122 -0.52 -11.33 -8.57
CA ASN A 122 -0.50 -12.33 -7.51
C ASN A 122 -1.79 -12.30 -6.67
N GLU A 123 -2.28 -11.12 -6.34
CA GLU A 123 -3.56 -10.93 -5.64
C GLU A 123 -4.71 -11.58 -6.41
N GLN A 124 -4.83 -11.31 -7.72
CA GLN A 124 -5.88 -11.88 -8.56
C GLN A 124 -5.81 -13.40 -8.58
N LYS A 125 -4.61 -13.97 -8.77
CA LYS A 125 -4.40 -15.42 -8.75
C LYS A 125 -4.87 -16.03 -7.43
N ASN A 126 -4.54 -15.41 -6.30
CA ASN A 126 -4.95 -15.90 -4.99
C ASN A 126 -6.46 -15.78 -4.77
N MET A 127 -7.06 -14.67 -5.20
CA MET A 127 -8.51 -14.46 -5.15
C MET A 127 -9.26 -15.52 -5.95
N ASP A 128 -8.77 -15.88 -7.14
CA ASP A 128 -9.42 -16.87 -7.99
C ASP A 128 -9.28 -18.30 -7.44
N GLN A 129 -8.15 -18.64 -6.81
CA GLN A 129 -7.98 -19.93 -6.14
C GLN A 129 -8.92 -20.11 -4.94
N VAL A 130 -9.25 -19.04 -4.22
CA VAL A 130 -10.21 -19.08 -3.10
C VAL A 130 -11.63 -19.35 -3.61
N LYS A 131 -12.01 -18.77 -4.76
CA LYS A 131 -13.34 -19.02 -5.37
C LYS A 131 -13.53 -20.48 -5.79
N VAL A 132 -12.48 -21.14 -6.30
CA VAL A 132 -12.56 -22.54 -6.74
C VAL A 132 -12.76 -23.53 -5.59
N LYS A 133 -12.33 -23.18 -4.37
CA LYS A 133 -12.42 -24.05 -3.19
C LYS A 133 -13.74 -23.93 -2.40
N LYS A 134 -14.61 -22.99 -2.77
CA LYS A 134 -15.92 -22.76 -2.13
C LYS A 134 -17.02 -23.34 -3.00
#